data_AF-A0A1I1IAG0-F1
#
_entry.id   AF-A0A1I1IAG0-F1
#
_cell.length_a   1.000
_cell.length_b   1.000
_cell.length_c   1.000
_cell.angle_alpha   90.00
_cell.angle_beta   90.00
_cell.angle_gamma   90.00
#
_symmetry.space_group_name_H-M   'P 1'
#
loop_
_entity.id
_entity.type
_entity.pdbx_description
1 polymer ?
#
loop_
_entity_poly.entity_id
_entity_poly.type
_entity_poly.pdbx_seq_one_letter_code
_entity_poly.pdbx_strand_id
1 'polypeptide(L)' 'MIDRVCFLVGHHHTYSNIDNIDYQILVEADFLVNLYEDNFGINAVESTYKKIFKTENGKLFCKHMFKLNI' A
#
# COMPACT_ATOMS: atom_id res chain seq x y z
N MET A 1 -13.50 -15.54 12.06
CA MET A 1 -13.24 -15.09 10.68
C MET A 1 -13.79 -13.69 10.43
N ILE A 2 -15.06 -13.42 10.79
CA ILE A 2 -15.67 -12.08 10.72
C ILE A 2 -14.82 -11.03 11.44
N ASP A 3 -14.32 -11.35 12.64
CA ASP A 3 -13.51 -10.39 13.44
C ASP A 3 -12.25 -9.91 12.71
N ARG A 4 -11.60 -10.79 11.93
CA ARG A 4 -10.41 -10.40 11.16
C ARG A 4 -10.77 -9.43 10.04
N VAL A 5 -11.89 -9.67 9.35
CA VAL A 5 -12.39 -8.78 8.30
C VAL A 5 -12.82 -7.45 8.90
N CYS A 6 -13.57 -7.45 10.00
CA CYS A 6 -13.95 -6.23 10.72
C CYS A 6 -12.73 -5.43 11.19
N PHE A 7 -11.69 -6.11 11.68
CA PHE A 7 -10.42 -5.46 12.04
C PHE A 7 -9.79 -4.77 10.82
N LEU A 8 -9.65 -5.48 9.69
CA LEU A 8 -9.06 -4.93 8.47
C LEU A 8 -9.84 -3.70 7.98
N VAL A 9 -11.17 -3.79 7.91
CA VAL A 9 -12.04 -2.68 7.51
C VAL A 9 -11.95 -1.51 8.49
N GLY A 10 -11.90 -1.75 9.79
CA GLY A 10 -11.83 -0.68 10.80
C GLY A 10 -10.49 0.04 10.88
N HIS A 11 -9.39 -0.60 10.45
CA HIS A 11 -8.04 -0.11 10.74
C HIS A 11 -7.22 0.28 9.50
N HIS A 12 -7.64 -0.02 8.26
CA HIS A 12 -6.86 0.19 7.03
C HIS A 12 -6.30 1.59 6.76
N HIS A 13 -6.69 2.63 7.50
CA HIS A 13 -6.05 3.96 7.48
C HIS A 13 -4.96 4.17 8.55
N THR A 14 -4.60 3.13 9.31
CA THR A 14 -3.52 3.13 10.31
C THR A 14 -2.32 2.36 9.76
N TYR A 15 -1.28 3.10 9.34
CA TYR A 15 -0.14 2.53 8.60
C TYR A 15 1.05 2.14 9.49
N SER A 16 0.93 2.31 10.81
CA SER A 16 1.88 1.82 11.80
C SER A 16 1.54 0.40 12.25
N ASN A 17 2.56 -0.39 12.61
CA ASN A 17 2.41 -1.74 13.18
C ASN A 17 1.53 -2.69 12.34
N ILE A 18 1.84 -2.78 11.04
CA ILE A 18 1.25 -3.80 10.17
C ILE A 18 1.89 -5.15 10.51
N ASP A 19 1.21 -5.92 11.36
CA ASP A 19 1.76 -7.14 11.95
C ASP A 19 1.49 -8.42 11.14
N ASN A 20 0.62 -8.37 10.12
CA ASN A 20 0.19 -9.54 9.36
C ASN A 20 0.08 -9.26 7.85
N ILE A 21 0.30 -10.28 7.03
CA ILE A 21 0.44 -10.20 5.58
C ILE A 21 -0.86 -9.77 4.87
N ASP A 22 -2.02 -10.22 5.34
CA ASP A 22 -3.33 -9.81 4.82
C ASP A 22 -3.58 -8.31 5.03
N TYR A 23 -3.14 -7.76 6.16
CA TYR A 23 -3.23 -6.34 6.45
C TYR A 23 -2.28 -5.52 5.58
N GLN A 24 -1.05 -6.01 5.39
CA GLN A 24 -0.07 -5.39 4.49
C GLN A 24 -0.57 -5.36 3.04
N ILE A 25 -1.17 -6.45 2.56
CA ILE A 25 -1.73 -6.53 1.20
C ILE A 25 -2.87 -5.53 1.04
N LEU A 26 -3.78 -5.43 2.02
CA LEU A 26 -4.90 -4.48 1.96
C LEU A 26 -4.40 -3.04 1.88
N VAL A 27 -3.48 -2.65 2.76
CA VAL A 27 -2.93 -1.30 2.79
C VAL A 27 -2.16 -0.98 1.50
N GLU A 28 -1.34 -1.90 1.00
CA GLU A 28 -0.62 -1.70 -0.26
C GLU A 28 -1.57 -1.52 -1.45
N ALA A 29 -2.63 -2.31 -1.53
CA ALA A 29 -3.64 -2.20 -2.58
C ALA A 29 -4.37 -0.85 -2.53
N ASP A 30 -4.75 -0.39 -1.34
CA ASP A 30 -5.38 0.93 -1.13
C ASP A 30 -4.45 2.06 -1.59
N PHE A 31 -3.17 2.00 -1.22
CA PHE A 31 -2.20 3.01 -1.66
C PHE A 31 -1.97 3.04 -3.17
N LEU A 32 -2.01 1.91 -3.87
CA LEU A 32 -1.86 1.90 -5.34
C LEU A 32 -2.96 2.71 -6.02
N VAL A 33 -4.21 2.56 -5.55
CA VAL A 33 -5.36 3.29 -6.10
C VAL A 33 -5.30 4.76 -5.69
N ASN A 34 -5.06 5.05 -4.41
CA ASN A 34 -4.96 6.43 -3.92
C ASN A 34 -3.87 7.22 -4.65
N LEU A 35 -2.69 6.61 -4.86
CA LEU A 35 -1.61 7.26 -5.60
C LEU A 35 -1.98 7.57 -7.06
N TYR A 36 -2.79 6.71 -7.68
CA TYR A 36 -3.25 6.86 -9.06
C TYR A 36 -4.34 7.91 -9.20
N GLU A 37 -5.36 7.87 -8.33
CA GLU A 37 -6.53 8.77 -8.40
C GLU A 37 -6.16 10.23 -8.07
N ASP A 38 -5.32 10.44 -7.06
CA ASP A 38 -4.87 11.79 -6.66
C ASP A 38 -3.76 12.35 -7.57
N ASN A 39 -3.33 11.58 -8.60
CA ASN A 39 -2.30 11.93 -9.57
C ASN A 39 -1.01 12.47 -8.90
N PHE A 40 -0.53 11.74 -7.88
CA PHE A 40 0.64 12.14 -7.11
C PHE A 40 1.88 12.23 -8.01
N GLY A 41 2.72 13.25 -7.76
CA GLY A 41 4.01 13.37 -8.41
C GLY A 41 4.97 12.22 -8.06
N ILE A 42 5.93 11.95 -8.95
CA ILE A 42 6.85 10.80 -8.84
C ILE A 42 7.59 10.73 -7.50
N ASN A 43 7.98 11.87 -6.93
CA ASN A 43 8.65 11.94 -5.63
C ASN A 43 7.78 11.44 -4.48
N ALA A 44 6.47 11.72 -4.53
CA ALA A 44 5.53 11.24 -3.53
C ALA A 44 5.33 9.73 -3.68
N VAL A 45 5.20 9.24 -4.91
CA VAL A 45 5.13 7.80 -5.20
C VAL A 45 6.37 7.07 -4.67
N GLU A 46 7.58 7.57 -4.93
CA GLU A 46 8.82 6.96 -4.43
C GLU A 46 8.91 6.95 -2.89
N SER A 47 8.48 8.04 -2.24
CA SER A 47 8.44 8.14 -0.78
C SER A 47 7.49 7.09 -0.19
N THR A 48 6.29 6.96 -0.77
CA THR A 48 5.30 5.97 -0.36
C THR A 48 5.79 4.56 -0.64
N TYR A 49 6.39 4.30 -1.81
CA TYR A 49 7.04 3.03 -2.15
C TYR A 49 8.01 2.58 -1.05
N LYS A 50 8.91 3.46 -0.61
CA LYS A 50 9.93 3.14 0.39
C LYS A 50 9.36 2.90 1.78
N LYS A 51 8.26 3.59 2.14
CA LYS A 51 7.71 3.59 3.51
C LYS A 51 6.62 2.54 3.72
N ILE A 52 5.77 2.33 2.73
CA ILE A 52 4.54 1.55 2.85
C ILE A 52 4.71 0.15 2.25
N PHE A 53 5.29 0.05 1.05
CA PHE A 53 5.33 -1.21 0.31
C PHE A 53 6.42 -2.13 0.86
N LYS A 54 6.00 -3.29 1.38
CA LYS A 54 6.86 -4.34 1.96
C LYS A 54 6.80 -5.64 1.17
N THR A 55 5.64 -6.02 0.63
CA THR A 55 5.53 -7.25 -0.15
C THR A 55 6.23 -7.14 -1.51
N GLU A 56 6.72 -8.25 -2.03
CA GLU A 56 7.36 -8.30 -3.35
C GLU A 56 6.39 -7.88 -4.45
N ASN A 57 5.15 -8.38 -4.41
CA ASN A 57 4.12 -8.07 -5.39
C ASN A 57 3.66 -6.60 -5.30
N GLY A 58 3.41 -6.07 -4.10
CA GLY A 58 3.04 -4.67 -3.94
C GLY A 58 4.12 -3.73 -4.48
N LYS A 59 5.40 -4.03 -4.22
CA LYS A 59 6.52 -3.30 -4.80
C LYS A 59 6.55 -3.39 -6.33
N LEU A 60 6.38 -4.59 -6.88
CA LEU A 60 6.36 -4.81 -8.32
C LEU A 60 5.23 -3.99 -8.99
N PHE A 61 4.02 -4.06 -8.45
CA PHE A 61 2.88 -3.30 -8.97
C PHE A 61 3.12 -1.79 -8.91
N CYS A 62 3.61 -1.28 -7.78
CA CYS A 62 3.92 0.14 -7.64
C CYS A 62 4.97 0.61 -8.66
N LYS A 63 6.05 -0.16 -8.85
CA LYS A 63 7.07 0.12 -9.87
C LYS A 63 6.47 0.16 -11.28
N HIS A 64 5.62 -0.81 -11.61
CA HIS A 64 5.05 -0.92 -12.96
C HIS A 64 4.02 0.16 -13.25
N MET A 65 3.11 0.44 -12.31
CA MET A 65 2.04 1.43 -12.47
C MET A 65 2.62 2.85 -12.65
N PHE A 66 3.67 3.18 -11.89
CA PHE A 66 4.23 4.54 -11.87
C PHE A 66 5.58 4.67 -12.56
N LYS A 67 6.07 3.62 -13.21
CA LYS A 67 7.35 3.57 -13.95
C LYS A 67 8.56 4.04 -13.11
N LEU A 68 8.63 3.58 -11.87
CA LEU A 68 9.69 3.95 -10.93
C LEU A 68 11.04 3.33 -11.33
N ASN A 69 12.12 4.08 -11.18
CA ASN A 69 13.49 3.62 -11.47
C ASN A 69 14.32 3.52 -10.18
N ILE A 70 13.95 2.58 -9.32
CA ILE A 70 14.52 2.31 -7.98
C ILE A 70 14.64 0.82 -7.71
#